data_AF-X1MFQ6-F1
#
_entry.id   AF-X1MFQ6-F1
#
_cell.length_a   1.000
_cell.length_b   1.000
_cell.length_c   1.000
_cell.angle_alpha   90.00
_cell.angle_beta   90.00
_cell.angle_gamma   90.00
#
_symmetry.space_group_name_H-M   'P 1'
#
loop_
_entity.id
_entity.type
_entity.pdbx_description
1 polymer ?
#
loop_
_entity_poly.entity_id
_entity_poly.type
_entity_poly.pdbx_seq_one_letter_code
_entity_poly.pdbx_strand_id
1 'polypeptide(L)'
;GVGDYQLMVNSIAIACGGGVRVGLEDNIWYGPARTRLVRNSELIRRIHKLAQANERKIMTPAELRRLLHLEDGNGCYGRVYKESPEIL
;
A
#
# COMPACT_ATOMS: atom_id res chain seq x y z
N GLY A 1 -6.34 -5.81 6.36
CA GLY A 1 -7.25 -6.03 7.50
C GLY A 1 -8.31 -4.96 7.51
N VAL A 2 -9.50 -5.23 8.04
CA VAL A 2 -10.65 -4.31 8.02
C VAL A 2 -10.98 -3.84 9.44
N GLY A 3 -11.37 -2.57 9.58
CA GLY A 3 -11.73 -1.95 10.85
C GLY A 3 -10.62 -2.06 11.89
N ASP A 4 -10.96 -2.54 13.08
CA ASP A 4 -10.04 -2.66 14.21
C ASP A 4 -8.85 -3.59 13.92
N TYR A 5 -8.98 -4.51 12.95
CA TYR A 5 -7.92 -5.43 12.55
C TYR A 5 -6.92 -4.83 11.53
N GLN A 6 -7.17 -3.63 11.00
CA GLN A 6 -6.29 -3.02 9.99
C GLN A 6 -4.85 -2.90 10.50
N LEU A 7 -4.64 -2.35 11.70
CA LEU A 7 -3.30 -2.15 12.27
C LEU A 7 -2.58 -3.49 12.50
N MET A 8 -3.25 -4.45 13.12
CA MET A 8 -2.67 -5.74 13.46
C MET A 8 -2.22 -6.49 12.20
N VAL A 9 -3.11 -6.63 11.21
CA VAL A 9 -2.80 -7.35 9.96
C VAL A 9 -1.68 -6.63 9.19
N ASN A 10 -1.68 -5.30 9.15
CA ASN A 10 -0.61 -4.55 8.50
C ASN A 10 0.74 -4.75 9.22
N SER A 11 0.73 -4.81 10.55
CA SER A 11 1.93 -5.05 11.36
C SER A 11 2.52 -6.44 11.10
N ILE A 12 1.66 -7.48 11.08
CA ILE A 12 2.07 -8.85 10.76
C ILE A 12 2.63 -8.92 9.35
N ALA A 13 1.94 -8.36 8.36
CA ALA A 13 2.40 -8.37 6.98
C ALA A 13 3.76 -7.67 6.81
N ILE A 14 3.99 -6.55 7.49
CA ILE A 14 5.29 -5.86 7.48
C ILE A 14 6.39 -6.76 8.06
N ALA A 15 6.16 -7.36 9.23
CA ALA A 15 7.12 -8.24 9.90
C ALA A 15 7.44 -9.50 9.07
N CYS A 16 6.46 -10.04 8.35
CA CYS A 16 6.62 -11.21 7.48
C CYS A 16 7.22 -10.87 6.09
N GLY A 17 7.62 -9.63 5.83
CA GLY A 17 8.18 -9.24 4.53
C GLY A 17 7.14 -8.96 3.42
N GLY A 18 5.85 -9.00 3.74
CA GLY A 18 4.75 -8.73 2.79
C GLY A 18 4.49 -7.25 2.51
N GLY A 19 3.61 -6.98 1.54
CA GLY A 19 3.06 -5.64 1.29
C GLY A 19 1.84 -5.34 2.16
N VAL A 20 1.45 -4.07 2.25
CA VAL A 20 0.27 -3.65 3.03
C VAL A 20 -0.66 -2.74 2.22
N ARG A 21 -1.95 -2.85 2.52
CA ARG A 21 -2.99 -1.90 2.10
C ARG A 21 -3.50 -1.18 3.34
N VAL A 22 -3.67 0.14 3.23
CA VAL A 22 -4.20 0.97 4.30
C VAL A 22 -4.98 2.12 3.71
N GLY A 23 -6.04 2.53 4.39
CA GLY A 23 -6.83 3.70 4.00
C GLY A 23 -8.14 3.79 4.77
N LEU A 24 -8.83 4.92 4.57
CA LEU A 24 -10.17 5.16 5.13
C LEU A 24 -11.23 4.18 4.62
N GLU A 25 -11.00 3.59 3.44
CA GLU A 25 -11.84 2.51 2.90
C GLU A 25 -11.94 1.33 3.86
N ASP A 26 -10.82 0.94 4.48
CA ASP A 26 -10.82 -0.20 5.39
C ASP A 26 -11.08 0.22 6.85
N ASN A 27 -10.70 1.44 7.26
CA ASN A 27 -10.90 1.92 8.63
C ASN A 27 -10.87 3.45 8.76
N ILE A 28 -11.91 4.01 9.39
CA ILE A 28 -12.06 5.45 9.66
C ILE A 28 -11.56 5.89 11.04
N TRP A 29 -11.20 4.96 11.92
CA TRP A 29 -10.76 5.24 13.29
C TRP A 29 -9.25 5.11 13.45
N TYR A 30 -8.61 6.01 14.21
CA TYR A 30 -7.17 5.88 14.46
C TYR A 30 -6.83 4.70 15.38
N GLY A 31 -7.69 4.40 16.35
CA GLY A 31 -7.46 3.33 17.32
C GLY A 31 -8.76 2.61 17.71
N PRO A 32 -8.63 1.46 18.38
CA PRO A 32 -9.76 0.58 18.69
C PRO A 32 -10.77 1.20 19.66
N ALA A 33 -10.36 2.22 20.43
CA ALA A 33 -11.26 2.98 21.30
C ALA A 33 -12.23 3.89 20.52
N ARG A 34 -12.04 4.07 19.21
CA ARG A 34 -12.92 4.84 18.31
C ARG A 34 -13.26 6.25 18.82
N THR A 35 -12.30 6.88 19.49
CA THR A 35 -12.44 8.25 20.02
C THR A 35 -12.05 9.33 19.02
N ARG A 36 -11.39 8.95 17.92
CA ARG A 36 -10.84 9.90 16.96
C ARG A 36 -10.86 9.36 15.53
N LEU A 37 -11.53 10.11 14.65
CA LEU A 37 -11.46 9.88 13.21
C LEU A 37 -10.06 10.15 12.68
N VAL A 38 -9.65 9.38 11.68
CA VAL A 38 -8.31 9.44 11.09
C VAL A 38 -8.34 10.06 9.70
N ARG A 39 -7.20 10.59 9.24
CA ARG A 39 -6.95 10.94 7.84
C ARG A 39 -6.07 9.88 7.17
N ASN A 40 -6.23 9.68 5.85
CA ASN A 40 -5.35 8.77 5.08
C ASN A 40 -3.85 9.04 5.33
N SER A 41 -3.45 10.31 5.41
CA SER A 41 -2.05 10.68 5.65
C SER A 41 -1.52 10.23 7.03
N GLU A 42 -2.37 10.12 8.04
CA GLU A 42 -1.99 9.60 9.35
C GLU A 42 -1.82 8.08 9.34
N LEU A 43 -2.70 7.38 8.64
CA LEU A 43 -2.58 5.93 8.43
C LEU A 43 -1.29 5.59 7.67
N ILE A 44 -1.00 6.32 6.60
CA ILE A 44 0.26 6.17 5.83
C ILE A 44 1.47 6.44 6.72
N ARG A 45 1.47 7.54 7.50
CA ARG A 45 2.57 7.85 8.44
C ARG A 45 2.79 6.73 9.46
N ARG A 46 1.72 6.10 9.96
CA ARG A 46 1.83 4.96 10.87
C ARG A 46 2.51 3.77 10.19
N ILE A 47 2.12 3.45 8.96
CA ILE A 47 2.77 2.37 8.18
C ILE A 47 4.24 2.67 7.93
N HIS A 48 4.60 3.91 7.60
CA HIS A 48 6.01 4.29 7.41
C HIS A 48 6.83 4.08 8.69
N LYS A 49 6.28 4.44 9.86
CA LYS A 49 6.95 4.19 11.16
C LYS A 49 7.14 2.70 11.43
N LEU A 50 6.13 1.87 11.14
CA LEU A 50 6.22 0.42 11.33
C LEU A 50 7.25 -0.20 10.38
N ALA A 51 7.25 0.20 9.10
CA ALA A 51 8.23 -0.26 8.12
C ALA A 51 9.65 0.13 8.53
N GLN A 52 9.86 1.38 8.96
CA GLN A 52 11.15 1.87 9.46
C GLN A 52 11.62 1.06 10.68
N ALA A 53 10.74 0.80 11.64
CA ALA A 53 11.07 0.02 12.84
C ALA A 53 11.42 -1.45 12.53
N ASN A 54 11.00 -1.97 11.37
CA ASN A 54 11.35 -3.30 10.87
C ASN A 54 12.49 -3.24 9.83
N GLU A 55 13.20 -2.12 9.74
CA GLU A 55 14.31 -1.90 8.78
C GLU A 55 13.92 -2.11 7.31
N ARG A 56 12.63 -1.89 6.98
CA ARG A 56 12.11 -2.03 5.63
C ARG A 56 12.03 -0.68 4.92
N LYS A 57 12.59 -0.62 3.72
CA LYS A 57 12.47 0.53 2.83
C LYS A 57 11.11 0.54 2.12
N ILE A 58 10.46 1.70 2.07
CA ILE A 58 9.23 1.89 1.29
C ILE A 58 9.57 1.97 -0.20
N MET A 59 8.88 1.15 -1.00
CA MET A 59 8.99 1.14 -2.45
C MET A 59 8.42 2.44 -3.03
N THR A 60 9.13 3.03 -4.00
CA THR A 60 8.64 4.20 -4.72
C THR A 60 7.51 3.82 -5.68
N PRO A 61 6.59 4.75 -6.02
CA PRO A 61 5.56 4.48 -7.00
C PRO A 61 6.10 4.10 -8.40
N ALA A 62 7.29 4.58 -8.77
CA ALA A 62 7.93 4.25 -10.04
C ALA A 62 8.45 2.80 -10.07
N GLU A 63 9.04 2.34 -8.96
CA GLU A 63 9.46 0.93 -8.81
C GLU A 63 8.26 -0.01 -8.87
N LEU A 64 7.16 0.33 -8.19
CA LEU A 64 5.94 -0.48 -8.22
C LEU A 64 5.36 -0.60 -9.62
N ARG A 65 5.33 0.50 -10.38
CA ARG A 65 4.85 0.49 -11.78
C ARG A 65 5.66 -0.47 -12.64
N ARG A 66 7.00 -0.39 -12.58
CA ARG A 66 7.87 -1.31 -13.33
C ARG A 66 7.64 -2.76 -12.94
N LEU A 67 7.51 -3.05 -11.63
CA LEU A 67 7.29 -4.39 -11.11
C LEU A 67 5.95 -4.99 -11.59
N LEU A 68 4.92 -4.16 -11.73
CA LEU A 68 3.57 -4.58 -12.12
C LEU A 68 3.27 -4.37 -13.62
N HIS A 69 4.27 -4.01 -14.43
CA HIS A 69 4.13 -3.66 -15.84
C HIS A 69 3.04 -2.61 -16.10
N LEU A 70 3.09 -1.52 -15.33
CA LEU A 70 2.17 -0.39 -15.44
C LEU A 70 2.80 0.76 -16.21
N GLU A 71 1.94 1.57 -16.83
CA GLU A 71 2.30 2.86 -17.41
C GLU A 71 2.97 3.79 -16.38
N ASP A 72 3.81 4.71 -16.86
CA ASP A 72 4.70 5.54 -16.02
C ASP A 72 3.95 6.53 -15.10
N GLY A 73 2.65 6.78 -15.32
CA GLY A 73 1.83 7.74 -14.56
C GLY A 73 1.71 9.10 -15.26
N ASN A 74 1.36 10.12 -14.49
CA ASN A 74 1.25 11.52 -14.96
C ASN A 74 0.34 11.72 -16.19
N GLY A 75 -0.81 11.05 -16.22
CA GLY A 75 -1.75 11.08 -17.34
C GLY A 75 -1.78 9.79 -18.16
N CYS A 76 -0.75 8.96 -18.07
CA CYS A 76 -0.72 7.63 -18.65
C CYS A 76 -0.91 6.58 -17.54
N TYR A 77 -2.00 5.81 -17.60
CA TYR A 77 -2.37 4.84 -16.57
C TYR A 77 -2.82 3.53 -17.21
N GLY A 78 -2.64 2.42 -16.49
CA GLY A 78 -3.04 1.09 -16.93
C GLY A 78 -1.87 0.11 -16.98
N ARG A 79 -2.15 -1.11 -17.44
CA ARG A 79 -1.13 -2.12 -17.71
C ARG A 79 -0.60 -1.96 -19.13
N VAL A 80 0.72 -2.05 -19.28
CA VAL A 80 1.38 -2.16 -20.57
C VAL A 80 1.18 -3.59 -21.07
N TYR A 81 0.36 -3.76 -22.10
CA TYR A 81 0.29 -5.02 -22.83
C TYR A 81 1.33 -4.97 -23.95
N LYS A 82 2.30 -5.88 -23.96
CA LYS A 82 3.09 -6.10 -25.17
C LYS A 82 2.17 -6.80 -26.17
N GLU A 83 2.01 -6.25 -27.35
CA GLU A 83 1.45 -7.01 -28.47
C GLU A 83 2.26 -8.30 -28.59
N SER A 84 1.56 -9.44 -28.55
CA SER A 84 2.19 -10.70 -28.95
C SER A 84 2.59 -10.52 -30.41
N PRO A 85 3.83 -10.84 -30.82
CA PRO A 85 4.18 -10.77 -32.23
C PRO A 85 3.15 -11.62 -32.98
N GLU A 86 2.46 -10.99 -33.93
CA GLU A 86 1.52 -11.66 -34.81
C GLU A 86 2.21 -12.93 -35.32
N ILE A 87 1.63 -14.09 -35.01
CA ILE A 87 2.05 -15.34 -35.61
C ILE A 87 1.65 -15.22 -37.08
N LEU A 88 2.62 -14.87 -37.92
CA LEU A 88 2.56 -15.02 -39.38
C LEU A 88 2.36 -16.49 -39.75
#